data_AF-A0A850RC23-F1
#
_entry.id   AF-A0A850RC23-F1
#
_cell.length_a   1.000
_cell.length_b   1.000
_cell.length_c   1.000
_cell.angle_alpha   90.00
_cell.angle_beta   90.00
_cell.angle_gamma   90.00
#
_symmetry.space_group_name_H-M   'P 1'
#
loop_
_entity.id
_entity.type
_entity.pdbx_description
1 polymer ?
#
loop_
_entity_poly.entity_id
_entity_poly.type
_entity_poly.pdbx_seq_one_letter_code
_entity_poly.pdbx_strand_id
1 'polypeptide(L)'
;MKTLPKGANAPLSSAGTVRIELCWPPNRDTLDVVCFAVGADGRIPNDDWFVFYNQLQAPGGVVALSTPAAGRAEIRVQPEHLPAGVDRLVIAAALSHGAFRDLIGARLTTTPATGEPLAFELTEAGDEQALIFAELYRHGAGWKLRAVGQGFRGGLQPLAEHFGVAVAEEASSGPPPSDPAPPMPIPLESAPSPTSERHRRARPGWLTWSLALLILLATATGAIWMFAPDWLERPGELWAEARERFSPDPSTGVTLDPPQPPPATAERDDGPTAWRRLPTLYQAPTCPWEDAQVFERYHALGDNYVRILQRVERSNKLLGKWRNELRQLTSGCAAPFIDGNRQEAEQLGQLPIAAWMDESIKLNNCAGLLIKRLDKELNQESRPIILQRLVREADRARNLESDLTDIARDLAYLRNKTARLLDGFQENIEACGH
;
A
#
# COMPACT_ATOMS: atom_id res chain seq x y z
N MET A 1 -10.90 -14.35 -29.46
CA MET A 1 -10.38 -13.88 -28.16
C MET A 1 -11.46 -14.17 -27.15
N LYS A 2 -11.14 -14.99 -26.14
CA LYS A 2 -12.10 -15.47 -25.15
C LYS A 2 -11.96 -14.68 -23.85
N THR A 3 -13.03 -14.01 -23.42
CA THR A 3 -13.06 -13.34 -22.12
C THR A 3 -13.44 -14.34 -21.02
N LEU A 4 -12.66 -14.34 -19.94
CA LEU A 4 -12.87 -15.16 -18.76
C LEU A 4 -13.56 -14.31 -17.69
N PRO A 5 -14.72 -14.72 -17.14
CA PRO A 5 -15.24 -14.08 -15.94
C PRO A 5 -14.35 -14.37 -14.73
N LYS A 6 -14.48 -13.57 -13.68
CA LYS A 6 -13.77 -13.76 -12.41
C LYS A 6 -13.90 -15.21 -11.91
N GLY A 7 -12.79 -15.83 -11.55
CA GLY A 7 -12.69 -17.23 -11.10
C GLY A 7 -12.60 -18.26 -12.22
N ALA A 8 -12.94 -17.92 -13.46
CA ALA A 8 -12.85 -18.86 -14.58
C ALA A 8 -11.41 -19.11 -15.01
N ASN A 9 -11.18 -20.26 -15.65
CA ASN A 9 -9.89 -20.63 -16.18
C ASN A 9 -10.00 -21.26 -17.57
N ALA A 10 -8.91 -21.20 -18.33
CA ALA A 10 -8.79 -21.79 -19.66
C ALA A 10 -7.37 -22.34 -19.89
N PRO A 11 -7.22 -23.37 -20.73
CA PRO A 11 -5.91 -23.84 -21.17
C PRO A 11 -5.16 -22.73 -21.91
N LEU A 12 -3.85 -22.65 -21.70
CA LEU A 12 -2.95 -21.72 -22.38
C LEU A 12 -1.81 -22.50 -23.03
N SER A 13 -1.55 -22.24 -24.31
CA SER A 13 -0.37 -22.80 -24.98
C SER A 13 0.90 -22.21 -24.35
N SER A 14 1.82 -23.09 -23.97
CA SER A 14 3.10 -22.72 -23.38
C SER A 14 4.25 -22.70 -24.38
N ALA A 15 3.99 -23.06 -25.64
CA ALA A 15 5.00 -23.05 -26.69
C ALA A 15 5.30 -21.60 -27.10
N GLY A 16 6.55 -21.17 -26.93
CA GLY A 16 7.00 -19.82 -27.26
C GLY A 16 6.64 -18.76 -26.23
N THR A 17 6.80 -17.49 -26.62
CA THR A 17 6.55 -16.36 -25.73
C THR A 17 5.06 -16.06 -25.59
N VAL A 18 4.58 -15.98 -24.36
CA VAL A 18 3.26 -15.47 -23.98
C VAL A 18 3.39 -14.00 -23.65
N ARG A 19 2.58 -13.16 -24.30
CA ARG A 19 2.47 -11.73 -23.99
C ARG A 19 1.23 -11.47 -23.13
N ILE A 20 1.41 -10.80 -22.01
CA ILE A 20 0.34 -10.39 -21.10
C ILE A 20 0.33 -8.86 -21.08
N GLU A 21 -0.76 -8.26 -21.55
CA GLU A 21 -0.93 -6.81 -21.63
C GLU A 21 -2.01 -6.37 -20.65
N LEU A 22 -1.69 -5.46 -19.73
CA LEU A 22 -2.66 -4.76 -18.89
C LEU A 22 -2.92 -3.39 -19.49
N CYS A 23 -4.19 -3.06 -19.75
CA CYS A 23 -4.63 -1.74 -20.21
C CYS A 23 -5.61 -1.14 -19.20
N TRP A 24 -5.47 0.16 -18.93
CA TRP A 24 -6.36 0.94 -18.08
C TRP A 24 -6.54 2.36 -18.64
N PRO A 25 -7.56 3.11 -18.19
CA PRO A 25 -7.77 4.47 -18.67
C PRO A 25 -6.54 5.38 -18.41
N PRO A 26 -6.04 6.11 -19.43
CA PRO A 26 -4.76 6.85 -19.35
C PRO A 26 -4.84 8.14 -18.52
N ASN A 27 -6.04 8.56 -18.11
CA ASN A 27 -6.30 9.75 -17.30
C ASN A 27 -6.34 9.46 -15.79
N ARG A 28 -5.77 8.33 -15.36
CA ARG A 28 -5.73 7.86 -13.98
C ARG A 28 -4.29 7.60 -13.57
N ASP A 29 -4.06 7.51 -12.27
CA ASP A 29 -2.75 7.24 -11.67
C ASP A 29 -2.06 6.04 -12.35
N THR A 30 -0.74 6.11 -12.43
CA THR A 30 0.08 5.03 -12.98
C THR A 30 -0.13 3.76 -12.14
N LEU A 31 -0.47 2.65 -12.79
CA LEU A 31 -0.52 1.35 -12.12
C LEU A 31 0.89 0.77 -12.01
N ASP A 32 1.26 0.38 -10.80
CA ASP A 32 2.45 -0.42 -10.54
C ASP A 32 2.14 -1.87 -10.87
N VAL A 33 2.44 -2.27 -12.11
CA VAL A 33 2.25 -3.64 -12.58
C VAL A 33 3.37 -4.53 -12.07
N VAL A 34 2.99 -5.65 -11.47
CA VAL A 34 3.92 -6.60 -10.85
C VAL A 34 3.60 -8.04 -11.24
N CYS A 35 4.62 -8.90 -11.17
CA CYS A 35 4.50 -10.33 -11.41
C CYS A 35 5.28 -11.11 -10.34
N PHE A 36 4.61 -12.03 -9.65
CA PHE A 36 5.24 -12.93 -8.68
C PHE A 36 5.35 -14.33 -9.28
N ALA A 37 6.55 -14.89 -9.35
CA ALA A 37 6.76 -16.29 -9.69
C ALA A 37 6.82 -17.14 -8.41
N VAL A 38 5.76 -17.91 -8.20
CA VAL A 38 5.42 -18.53 -6.92
C VAL A 38 5.59 -20.04 -7.01
N GLY A 39 6.21 -20.63 -5.99
CA GLY A 39 6.38 -22.07 -5.85
C GLY A 39 5.20 -22.78 -5.20
N ALA A 40 5.38 -24.07 -4.90
CA ALA A 40 4.35 -24.95 -4.33
C ALA A 40 3.86 -24.51 -2.94
N ASP A 41 4.72 -23.86 -2.17
CA ASP A 41 4.43 -23.32 -0.83
C ASP A 41 3.60 -22.03 -0.88
N GLY A 42 3.29 -21.53 -2.08
CA GLY A 42 2.56 -20.28 -2.26
C GLY A 42 3.42 -19.03 -2.06
N ARG A 43 4.75 -19.15 -1.96
CA ARG A 43 5.68 -18.02 -1.83
C ARG A 43 6.65 -17.96 -3.01
N ILE A 44 7.31 -16.81 -3.19
CA ILE A 44 8.40 -16.71 -4.16
C ILE A 44 9.64 -17.44 -3.63
N PRO A 45 10.44 -18.10 -4.48
CA PRO A 45 11.67 -18.78 -4.04
C PRO A 45 12.71 -17.82 -3.45
N ASN A 46 12.80 -16.61 -4.01
CA ASN A 46 13.63 -15.49 -3.55
C ASN A 46 13.17 -14.20 -4.27
N ASP A 47 13.75 -13.05 -3.90
CA ASP A 47 13.36 -11.75 -4.47
C ASP A 47 13.61 -11.62 -5.98
N ASP A 48 14.48 -12.42 -6.60
CA ASP A 48 14.67 -12.37 -8.07
C ASP A 48 13.40 -12.79 -8.82
N TRP A 49 12.50 -13.52 -8.16
CA TRP A 49 11.24 -14.00 -8.71
C TRP A 49 10.06 -13.04 -8.49
N PHE A 50 10.34 -11.83 -7.99
CA PHE A 50 9.39 -10.72 -7.97
C PHE A 50 9.77 -9.69 -9.03
N VAL A 51 8.96 -9.56 -10.07
CA VAL A 51 9.19 -8.64 -11.19
C VAL A 51 8.29 -7.42 -11.03
N PHE A 52 8.86 -6.23 -11.03
CA PHE A 52 8.19 -4.95 -10.82
C PHE A 52 9.01 -3.81 -11.41
N TYR A 53 8.59 -2.55 -11.25
CA TYR A 53 9.23 -1.38 -11.90
C TYR A 53 10.75 -1.25 -11.60
N ASN A 54 11.21 -1.68 -10.42
CA ASN A 54 12.63 -1.63 -10.02
C ASN A 54 13.40 -2.95 -10.32
N GLN A 55 12.70 -4.01 -10.74
CA GLN A 55 13.30 -5.27 -11.16
C GLN A 55 12.51 -5.81 -12.36
N LEU A 56 12.84 -5.32 -13.56
CA LEU A 56 12.05 -5.59 -14.77
C LEU A 56 12.18 -7.01 -15.31
N GLN A 57 13.08 -7.85 -14.78
CA GLN A 57 13.31 -9.20 -15.29
C GLN A 57 13.55 -10.20 -14.17
N ALA A 58 12.98 -11.40 -14.31
CA ALA A 58 13.32 -12.58 -13.53
C ALA A 58 14.62 -13.24 -14.06
N PRO A 59 15.25 -14.17 -13.31
CA PRO A 59 16.46 -14.86 -13.73
C PRO A 59 16.35 -15.46 -15.14
N GLY A 60 17.35 -15.19 -15.98
CA GLY A 60 17.36 -15.66 -17.37
C GLY A 60 16.38 -14.96 -18.31
N GLY A 61 15.69 -13.89 -17.87
CA GLY A 61 14.76 -13.12 -18.71
C GLY A 61 13.47 -13.89 -19.06
N VAL A 62 13.18 -14.98 -18.34
CA VAL A 62 12.01 -15.84 -18.58
C VAL A 62 10.68 -15.14 -18.28
N VAL A 63 10.72 -14.11 -17.44
CA VAL A 63 9.65 -13.14 -17.22
C VAL A 63 10.29 -11.76 -17.35
N ALA A 64 9.70 -10.90 -18.19
CA ALA A 64 10.17 -9.53 -18.40
C ALA A 64 8.99 -8.57 -18.44
N LEU A 65 9.04 -7.52 -17.63
CA LEU A 65 8.10 -6.42 -17.58
C LEU A 65 8.64 -5.24 -18.40
N SER A 66 7.80 -4.66 -19.26
CA SER A 66 8.08 -3.38 -19.89
C SER A 66 7.71 -2.24 -18.94
N THR A 67 8.45 -1.14 -18.98
CA THR A 67 8.05 0.10 -18.30
C THR A 67 6.63 0.51 -18.74
N PRO A 68 5.68 0.70 -17.80
CA PRO A 68 4.35 1.16 -18.12
C PRO A 68 4.37 2.50 -18.89
N ALA A 69 3.52 2.64 -19.90
CA ALA A 69 3.40 3.86 -20.68
C ALA A 69 1.95 4.06 -21.15
N ALA A 70 1.44 5.29 -21.01
CA ALA A 70 0.13 5.71 -21.53
C ALA A 70 -1.05 4.77 -21.20
N GLY A 71 -1.15 4.31 -19.95
CA GLY A 71 -2.23 3.43 -19.51
C GLY A 71 -2.07 1.97 -19.94
N ARG A 72 -0.85 1.54 -20.29
CA ARG A 72 -0.55 0.18 -20.73
C ARG A 72 0.75 -0.33 -20.10
N ALA A 73 0.77 -1.61 -19.74
CA ALA A 73 1.98 -2.35 -19.40
C ALA A 73 1.98 -3.73 -20.05
N GLU A 74 3.15 -4.23 -20.43
CA GLU A 74 3.33 -5.55 -21.04
C GLU A 74 4.27 -6.40 -20.17
N ILE A 75 3.88 -7.65 -19.93
CA ILE A 75 4.72 -8.70 -19.37
C ILE A 75 4.91 -9.76 -20.44
N ARG A 76 6.16 -10.10 -20.76
CA ARG A 76 6.53 -11.23 -21.61
C ARG A 76 6.99 -12.39 -20.75
N VAL A 77 6.46 -13.58 -21.03
CA VAL A 77 6.73 -14.81 -20.30
C VAL A 77 7.13 -15.91 -21.27
N GLN A 78 8.10 -16.74 -20.89
CA GLN A 78 8.44 -17.99 -21.58
C GLN A 78 8.13 -19.18 -20.65
N PRO A 79 6.88 -19.70 -20.65
CA PRO A 79 6.45 -20.66 -19.65
C PRO A 79 7.22 -21.99 -19.68
N GLU A 80 7.73 -22.37 -20.86
CA GLU A 80 8.56 -23.56 -21.06
C GLU A 80 9.96 -23.47 -20.43
N HIS A 81 10.48 -22.25 -20.23
CA HIS A 81 11.79 -22.01 -19.62
C HIS A 81 11.69 -21.73 -18.11
N LEU A 82 10.48 -21.69 -17.54
CA LEU A 82 10.32 -21.54 -16.09
C LEU A 82 10.83 -22.79 -15.37
N PRO A 83 11.66 -22.63 -14.32
CA PRO A 83 12.13 -23.76 -13.51
C PRO A 83 10.98 -24.58 -12.94
N ALA A 84 11.25 -25.85 -12.63
CA ALA A 84 10.27 -26.75 -12.03
C ALA A 84 9.80 -26.27 -10.64
N GLY A 85 10.58 -25.45 -9.94
CA GLY A 85 10.20 -24.85 -8.65
C GLY A 85 9.22 -23.68 -8.75
N VAL A 86 8.86 -23.24 -9.95
CA VAL A 86 7.83 -22.19 -10.17
C VAL A 86 6.56 -22.86 -10.70
N ASP A 87 5.51 -22.83 -9.89
CA ASP A 87 4.23 -23.48 -10.18
C ASP A 87 3.19 -22.52 -10.78
N ARG A 88 3.27 -21.24 -10.40
CA ARG A 88 2.39 -20.20 -10.95
C ARG A 88 3.06 -18.84 -11.04
N LEU A 89 2.65 -18.06 -12.02
CA LEU A 89 2.90 -16.63 -12.10
C LEU A 89 1.63 -15.88 -11.71
N VAL A 90 1.75 -14.94 -10.78
CA VAL A 90 0.66 -14.10 -10.32
C VAL A 90 0.85 -12.70 -10.91
N ILE A 91 -0.10 -12.26 -11.73
CA ILE A 91 -0.07 -10.95 -12.37
C ILE A 91 -1.01 -10.02 -11.61
N ALA A 92 -0.43 -8.96 -11.04
CA ALA A 92 -1.15 -8.01 -10.21
C ALA A 92 -0.77 -6.57 -10.57
N ALA A 93 -1.55 -5.62 -10.07
CA ALA A 93 -1.16 -4.22 -10.08
C ALA A 93 -1.52 -3.55 -8.76
N ALA A 94 -0.79 -2.49 -8.41
CA ALA A 94 -1.06 -1.64 -7.26
C ALA A 94 -1.20 -0.17 -7.67
N LEU A 95 -1.88 0.58 -6.82
CA LEU A 95 -2.09 2.01 -6.90
C LEU A 95 -1.36 2.68 -5.74
N SER A 96 -0.65 3.78 -6.00
CA SER A 96 -0.11 4.64 -4.95
C SER A 96 -1.23 5.38 -4.21
N HIS A 97 -2.28 5.78 -4.93
CA HIS A 97 -3.44 6.50 -4.40
C HIS A 97 -4.76 6.02 -5.03
N GLY A 98 -5.87 6.19 -4.31
CA GLY A 98 -7.20 5.80 -4.78
C GLY A 98 -7.55 4.33 -4.53
N ALA A 99 -8.42 3.77 -5.36
CA ALA A 99 -8.91 2.40 -5.22
C ALA A 99 -9.26 1.78 -6.59
N PHE A 100 -9.20 0.46 -6.68
CA PHE A 100 -9.50 -0.26 -7.93
C PHE A 100 -10.95 -0.13 -8.40
N ARG A 101 -11.91 0.27 -7.54
CA ARG A 101 -13.26 0.68 -7.97
C ARG A 101 -13.28 1.82 -8.98
N ASP A 102 -12.22 2.64 -9.05
CA ASP A 102 -12.10 3.75 -9.99
C ASP A 102 -11.49 3.32 -11.35
N LEU A 103 -11.09 2.05 -11.46
CA LEU A 103 -10.45 1.43 -12.63
C LEU A 103 -11.29 0.32 -13.27
N ILE A 104 -12.60 0.30 -13.01
CA ILE A 104 -13.53 -0.60 -13.73
C ILE A 104 -13.35 -0.42 -15.25
N GLY A 105 -13.26 -1.54 -15.95
CA GLY A 105 -12.90 -1.60 -17.37
C GLY A 105 -11.40 -1.82 -17.65
N ALA A 106 -10.54 -1.80 -16.63
CA ALA A 106 -9.17 -2.28 -16.76
C ALA A 106 -9.17 -3.72 -17.28
N ARG A 107 -8.33 -4.01 -18.28
CA ARG A 107 -8.36 -5.28 -18.99
C ARG A 107 -6.98 -5.89 -19.11
N LEU A 108 -6.87 -7.15 -18.67
CA LEU A 108 -5.70 -7.99 -18.88
C LEU A 108 -5.93 -8.89 -20.09
N THR A 109 -5.06 -8.82 -21.10
CA THR A 109 -5.10 -9.67 -22.29
C THR A 109 -3.87 -10.55 -22.34
N THR A 110 -4.04 -11.86 -22.42
CA THR A 110 -2.98 -12.86 -22.52
C THR A 110 -2.99 -13.46 -23.93
N THR A 111 -1.96 -13.17 -24.71
CA THR A 111 -1.74 -13.66 -26.07
C THR A 111 -0.62 -14.70 -26.07
N PRO A 112 -0.93 -16.00 -26.20
CA PRO A 112 0.09 -17.01 -26.44
C PRO A 112 0.65 -16.91 -27.87
N ALA A 113 1.84 -17.47 -28.12
CA ALA A 113 2.39 -17.52 -29.48
C ALA A 113 1.54 -18.38 -30.43
N THR A 114 0.82 -19.37 -29.88
CA THR A 114 -0.10 -20.24 -30.61
C THR A 114 -1.40 -20.43 -29.81
N GLY A 115 -2.53 -20.55 -30.49
CA GLY A 115 -3.84 -20.70 -29.85
C GLY A 115 -4.61 -19.39 -29.69
N GLU A 116 -5.72 -19.45 -28.94
CA GLU A 116 -6.62 -18.30 -28.79
C GLU A 116 -6.16 -17.34 -27.67
N PRO A 117 -6.14 -16.02 -27.91
CA PRO A 117 -5.93 -15.04 -26.84
C PRO A 117 -7.06 -15.07 -25.80
N LEU A 118 -6.68 -14.93 -24.54
CA LEU A 118 -7.59 -14.88 -23.39
C LEU A 118 -7.63 -13.46 -22.82
N ALA A 119 -8.76 -13.03 -22.26
CA ALA A 119 -8.88 -11.74 -21.62
C ALA A 119 -9.60 -11.85 -20.27
N PHE A 120 -9.25 -10.98 -19.32
CA PHE A 120 -10.01 -10.72 -18.11
C PHE A 120 -10.27 -9.21 -18.04
N GLU A 121 -11.51 -8.82 -17.78
CA GLU A 121 -11.89 -7.42 -17.60
C GLU A 121 -12.39 -7.22 -16.17
N LEU A 122 -11.89 -6.17 -15.53
CA LEU A 122 -12.29 -5.80 -14.18
C LEU A 122 -13.67 -5.16 -14.23
N THR A 123 -14.70 -5.93 -13.86
CA THR A 123 -16.09 -5.47 -13.81
C THR A 123 -16.54 -5.05 -12.42
N GLU A 124 -15.82 -5.48 -11.38
CA GLU A 124 -16.11 -5.20 -9.98
C GLU A 124 -14.81 -5.07 -9.18
N ALA A 125 -14.75 -4.08 -8.30
CA ALA A 125 -13.68 -3.88 -7.31
C ALA A 125 -14.22 -3.00 -6.17
N GLY A 126 -13.61 -3.10 -4.99
CA GLY A 126 -13.94 -2.27 -3.82
C GLY A 126 -12.86 -1.22 -3.57
N ASP A 127 -12.58 -0.99 -2.29
CA ASP A 127 -11.65 0.04 -1.81
C ASP A 127 -10.20 -0.44 -1.73
N GLU A 128 -9.88 -1.53 -2.43
CA GLU A 128 -8.53 -2.11 -2.42
C GLU A 128 -7.57 -1.29 -3.28
N GLN A 129 -6.32 -1.17 -2.83
CA GLN A 129 -5.25 -0.46 -3.52
C GLN A 129 -4.34 -1.39 -4.33
N ALA A 130 -4.51 -2.72 -4.21
CA ALA A 130 -3.83 -3.70 -5.05
C ALA A 130 -4.81 -4.77 -5.52
N LEU A 131 -4.58 -5.34 -6.70
CA LEU A 131 -5.47 -6.34 -7.29
C LEU A 131 -4.70 -7.39 -8.09
N ILE A 132 -4.98 -8.67 -7.83
CA ILE A 132 -4.53 -9.80 -8.64
C ILE A 132 -5.50 -9.96 -9.82
N PHE A 133 -5.01 -9.73 -11.03
CA PHE A 133 -5.81 -9.86 -12.26
C PHE A 133 -5.92 -11.31 -12.69
N ALA A 134 -4.79 -12.00 -12.76
CA ALA A 134 -4.75 -13.37 -13.25
C ALA A 134 -3.58 -14.17 -12.69
N GLU A 135 -3.73 -15.48 -12.75
CA GLU A 135 -2.68 -16.45 -12.49
C GLU A 135 -2.45 -17.32 -13.71
N LEU A 136 -1.19 -17.43 -14.13
CA LEU A 136 -0.76 -18.45 -15.08
C LEU A 136 -0.15 -19.60 -14.28
N TYR A 137 -0.75 -20.78 -14.29
CA TYR A 137 -0.34 -21.89 -13.41
C TYR A 137 -0.17 -23.21 -14.18
N ARG A 138 0.70 -24.07 -13.67
CA ARG A 138 0.92 -25.42 -14.20
C ARG A 138 -0.28 -26.31 -13.90
N HIS A 139 -0.70 -27.09 -14.88
CA HIS A 139 -1.76 -28.08 -14.72
C HIS A 139 -1.48 -29.31 -15.59
N GLY A 140 -1.14 -30.42 -14.95
CA GLY A 140 -0.63 -31.60 -15.65
C GLY A 140 0.67 -31.27 -16.39
N ALA A 141 0.74 -31.60 -17.67
CA ALA A 141 1.88 -31.31 -18.53
C ALA A 141 1.85 -29.90 -19.18
N GLY A 142 0.79 -29.12 -18.95
CA GLY A 142 0.57 -27.83 -19.61
C GLY A 142 0.35 -26.67 -18.66
N TRP A 143 -0.06 -25.54 -19.22
CA TRP A 143 -0.35 -24.31 -18.49
C TRP A 143 -1.80 -23.88 -18.66
N LYS A 144 -2.33 -23.18 -17.65
CA LYS A 144 -3.68 -22.61 -17.66
C LYS A 144 -3.64 -21.19 -17.14
N LEU A 145 -4.47 -20.33 -17.71
CA LEU A 145 -4.75 -19.00 -17.17
C LEU A 145 -6.01 -19.07 -16.31
N ARG A 146 -5.98 -18.46 -15.13
CA ARG A 146 -7.15 -18.21 -14.28
C ARG A 146 -7.33 -16.70 -14.12
N ALA A 147 -8.55 -16.21 -14.37
CA ALA A 147 -8.95 -14.86 -13.98
C ALA A 147 -9.25 -14.84 -12.48
N VAL A 148 -8.64 -13.92 -11.72
CA VAL A 148 -8.69 -13.93 -10.25
C VAL A 148 -9.58 -12.82 -9.71
N GLY A 149 -9.24 -11.55 -9.97
CA GLY A 149 -10.01 -10.39 -9.51
C GLY A 149 -10.05 -10.25 -7.99
N GLN A 150 -8.96 -10.57 -7.29
CA GLN A 150 -8.85 -10.49 -5.83
C GLN A 150 -8.14 -9.20 -5.43
N GLY A 151 -8.80 -8.36 -4.65
CA GLY A 151 -8.23 -7.12 -4.12
C GLY A 151 -7.47 -7.32 -2.80
N PHE A 152 -6.52 -6.44 -2.54
CA PHE A 152 -5.73 -6.33 -1.31
C PHE A 152 -5.79 -4.89 -0.79
N ARG A 153 -6.30 -4.73 0.44
CA ARG A 153 -6.26 -3.44 1.15
C ARG A 153 -4.85 -3.18 1.66
N GLY A 154 -4.40 -1.93 1.62
CA GLY A 154 -3.04 -1.53 2.01
C GLY A 154 -2.01 -1.56 0.88
N GLY A 155 -2.43 -1.88 -0.35
CA GLY A 155 -1.61 -1.70 -1.55
C GLY A 155 -0.59 -2.81 -1.79
N LEU A 156 0.54 -2.46 -2.41
CA LEU A 156 1.55 -3.42 -2.84
C LEU A 156 2.22 -4.15 -1.68
N GLN A 157 2.42 -3.49 -0.53
CA GLN A 157 3.09 -4.09 0.62
C GLN A 157 2.42 -5.37 1.14
N PRO A 158 1.14 -5.37 1.56
CA PRO A 158 0.49 -6.59 2.05
C PRO A 158 0.34 -7.66 0.98
N LEU A 159 0.24 -7.27 -0.30
CA LEU A 159 0.27 -8.20 -1.42
C LEU A 159 1.65 -8.87 -1.57
N ALA A 160 2.73 -8.12 -1.44
CA ALA A 160 4.09 -8.63 -1.53
C ALA A 160 4.44 -9.54 -0.34
N GLU A 161 4.05 -9.14 0.87
CA GLU A 161 4.19 -9.94 2.09
C GLU A 161 3.41 -11.26 2.01
N HIS A 162 2.21 -11.25 1.40
CA HIS A 162 1.42 -12.45 1.15
C HIS A 162 2.19 -13.52 0.34
N PHE A 163 3.02 -13.09 -0.62
CA PHE A 163 3.89 -13.97 -1.41
C PHE A 163 5.30 -14.13 -0.83
N GLY A 164 5.55 -13.59 0.37
CA GLY A 164 6.79 -13.77 1.11
C GLY A 164 7.93 -12.84 0.74
N VAL A 165 7.66 -11.73 0.06
CA VAL A 165 8.63 -10.64 -0.11
C VAL A 165 8.78 -9.91 1.23
N ALA A 166 10.01 -9.79 1.72
CA ALA A 166 10.30 -8.92 2.86
C ALA A 166 10.37 -7.47 2.40
N VAL A 167 9.24 -6.76 2.51
CA VAL A 167 9.19 -5.30 2.39
C VAL A 167 9.65 -4.73 3.72
N ALA A 168 10.69 -3.89 3.72
CA ALA A 168 11.08 -3.21 4.94
C ALA A 168 9.92 -2.31 5.40
N GLU A 169 9.45 -2.50 6.63
CA GLU A 169 8.44 -1.63 7.24
C GLU A 169 8.93 -0.18 7.16
N GLU A 170 8.20 0.64 6.41
CA GLU A 170 8.15 2.06 6.73
C GLU A 170 7.61 2.13 8.15
N ALA A 171 8.45 2.59 9.08
CA ALA A 171 8.04 2.86 10.44
C ALA A 171 6.93 3.92 10.41
N SER A 172 5.68 3.46 10.36
CA SER A 172 4.52 4.27 10.68
C SER A 172 4.73 4.75 12.11
N SER A 173 5.15 6.00 12.26
CA SER A 173 5.22 6.68 13.54
C SER A 173 3.80 6.95 14.02
N GLY A 174 3.20 5.94 14.64
CA GLY A 174 1.97 6.05 15.40
C GLY A 174 1.95 4.90 16.41
N PRO A 175 1.71 5.17 17.71
CA PRO A 175 1.45 4.06 18.63
C PRO A 175 0.24 3.26 18.11
N PRO A 176 0.25 1.93 18.21
CA PRO A 176 -0.87 1.11 17.76
C PRO A 176 -2.16 1.61 18.43
N PRO A 177 -3.30 1.70 17.70
CA PRO A 177 -4.58 1.96 18.33
C PRO A 177 -4.78 0.90 19.39
N SER A 178 -4.84 1.32 20.65
CA SER A 178 -5.20 0.45 21.75
C SER A 178 -6.64 0.01 21.51
N ASP A 179 -6.88 -1.29 21.38
CA ASP A 179 -8.23 -1.83 21.44
C ASP A 179 -8.94 -1.26 22.69
N PRO A 180 -10.21 -0.82 22.59
CA PRO A 180 -10.95 -0.44 23.76
C PRO A 180 -11.07 -1.66 24.67
N ALA A 181 -10.50 -1.57 25.86
CA ALA A 181 -10.59 -2.62 26.87
C ALA A 181 -12.07 -3.00 27.10
N PRO A 182 -12.40 -4.30 27.17
CA PRO A 182 -13.76 -4.72 27.50
C PRO A 182 -14.14 -4.18 28.89
N PRO A 183 -15.34 -3.61 29.08
CA PRO A 183 -15.79 -3.17 30.39
C PRO A 183 -15.89 -4.38 31.33
N MET A 184 -15.40 -4.20 32.56
CA MET A 184 -15.42 -5.22 33.61
C MET A 184 -16.85 -5.71 33.91
N PRO A 185 -17.02 -6.98 34.36
CA PRO A 185 -18.32 -7.54 34.67
C PRO A 185 -18.95 -6.89 35.90
N ILE A 186 -20.19 -6.44 35.77
CA ILE A 186 -21.07 -6.12 36.90
C ILE A 186 -21.51 -7.44 37.55
N PRO A 187 -21.53 -7.57 38.90
CA PRO A 187 -22.07 -8.75 39.58
C PRO A 187 -23.53 -9.05 39.19
N LEU A 188 -23.79 -10.29 38.80
CA LEU A 188 -25.11 -10.83 38.45
C LEU A 188 -26.02 -10.90 39.69
N GLU A 189 -27.04 -10.06 39.74
CA GLU A 189 -28.27 -10.33 40.50
C GLU A 189 -29.10 -11.39 39.73
N SER A 190 -29.63 -12.34 40.48
CA SER A 190 -30.24 -13.61 40.06
C SER A 190 -31.43 -13.50 39.10
N ALA A 191 -31.41 -14.38 38.08
CA ALA A 191 -32.56 -14.70 37.23
C ALA A 191 -33.66 -15.46 38.00
N PRO A 192 -34.87 -15.52 37.41
CA PRO A 192 -35.46 -16.83 37.16
C PRO A 192 -35.75 -17.08 35.67
N SER A 193 -35.48 -18.32 35.25
CA SER A 193 -35.77 -18.91 33.93
C SER A 193 -37.20 -19.51 33.90
N PRO A 194 -37.58 -20.31 32.87
CA PRO A 194 -37.69 -20.03 31.43
C PRO A 194 -39.10 -20.40 30.89
N THR A 195 -39.47 -19.99 29.68
CA THR A 195 -40.48 -20.74 28.90
C THR A 195 -40.18 -20.69 27.40
N SER A 196 -40.40 -21.85 26.79
CA SER A 196 -40.18 -22.31 25.43
C SER A 196 -40.92 -21.55 24.32
N GLU A 197 -40.35 -21.55 23.10
CA GLU A 197 -40.95 -22.01 21.82
C GLU A 197 -40.05 -21.59 20.65
N ARG A 198 -39.31 -22.50 20.01
CA ARG A 198 -39.70 -23.34 18.86
C ARG A 198 -40.12 -22.54 17.60
N HIS A 199 -39.19 -22.51 16.64
CA HIS A 199 -39.33 -22.36 15.18
C HIS A 199 -40.37 -21.39 14.59
N ARG A 200 -39.90 -20.43 13.77
CA ARG A 200 -40.54 -20.17 12.46
C ARG A 200 -39.59 -19.61 11.40
N ARG A 201 -39.75 -20.19 10.22
CA ARG A 201 -39.04 -19.98 8.95
C ARG A 201 -39.19 -18.56 8.41
N ALA A 202 -38.14 -18.11 7.72
CA ALA A 202 -38.15 -17.01 6.77
C ALA A 202 -39.17 -17.25 5.63
N ARG A 203 -39.85 -16.19 5.20
CA ARG A 203 -40.61 -16.13 3.94
C ARG A 203 -40.28 -14.83 3.18
N PRO A 204 -40.34 -14.84 1.83
CA PRO A 204 -39.74 -13.83 0.96
C PRO A 204 -40.70 -12.71 0.53
N GLY A 205 -40.10 -11.63 0.04
CA GLY A 205 -40.75 -10.38 -0.36
C GLY A 205 -41.67 -10.49 -1.58
N TRP A 206 -42.77 -9.73 -1.49
CA TRP A 206 -43.57 -9.27 -2.63
C TRP A 206 -44.49 -8.08 -2.26
N LEU A 207 -44.70 -7.76 -0.97
CA LEU A 207 -45.51 -6.62 -0.53
C LEU A 207 -44.79 -5.26 -0.45
N THR A 208 -43.47 -5.20 -0.49
CA THR A 208 -42.73 -3.92 -0.39
C THR A 208 -42.68 -3.15 -1.72
N TRP A 209 -42.91 -3.83 -2.85
CA TRP A 209 -42.88 -3.22 -4.18
C TRP A 209 -44.23 -2.57 -4.57
N SER A 210 -45.34 -3.02 -3.98
CA SER A 210 -46.67 -2.42 -4.22
C SER A 210 -46.85 -1.05 -3.56
N LEU A 211 -46.17 -0.81 -2.43
CA LEU A 211 -46.23 0.47 -1.71
C LEU A 211 -45.39 1.56 -2.40
N ALA A 212 -44.24 1.19 -2.97
CA ALA A 212 -43.39 2.12 -3.72
C ALA A 212 -44.03 2.58 -5.05
N LEU A 213 -44.78 1.70 -5.73
CA LEU A 213 -45.50 2.03 -6.97
C LEU A 213 -46.69 2.99 -6.72
N LEU A 214 -47.37 2.86 -5.57
CA LEU A 214 -48.47 3.76 -5.18
C LEU A 214 -47.99 5.18 -4.85
N ILE A 215 -46.81 5.31 -4.22
CA ILE A 215 -46.22 6.61 -3.89
C ILE A 215 -45.76 7.35 -5.15
N LEU A 216 -45.18 6.63 -6.13
CA LEU A 216 -44.75 7.20 -7.42
C LEU A 216 -45.93 7.68 -8.29
N LEU A 217 -47.06 6.95 -8.29
CA LEU A 217 -48.28 7.36 -9.01
C LEU A 217 -48.96 8.59 -8.38
N ALA A 218 -48.86 8.77 -7.06
CA ALA A 218 -49.44 9.93 -6.36
C ALA A 218 -48.68 11.23 -6.63
N THR A 219 -47.37 11.16 -6.92
CA THR A 219 -46.54 12.34 -7.22
C THR A 219 -46.70 12.88 -8.65
N ALA A 220 -47.25 12.09 -9.58
CA ALA A 220 -47.34 12.47 -11.00
C ALA A 220 -48.62 13.24 -11.38
N THR A 221 -49.66 13.26 -10.54
CA THR A 221 -50.97 13.88 -10.87
C THR A 221 -51.29 15.16 -10.09
N GLY A 222 -50.36 15.70 -9.29
CA GLY A 222 -50.55 17.00 -8.65
C GLY A 222 -51.71 17.08 -7.64
N ALA A 223 -52.11 15.95 -7.05
CA ALA A 223 -53.23 15.86 -6.11
C ALA A 223 -52.82 15.93 -4.63
N ILE A 224 -51.72 16.60 -4.30
CA ILE A 224 -51.24 16.73 -2.91
C ILE A 224 -52.01 17.82 -2.12
N TRP A 225 -52.85 18.63 -2.78
CA TRP A 225 -53.62 19.69 -2.11
C TRP A 225 -54.95 19.24 -1.46
N MET A 226 -55.34 17.97 -1.55
CA MET A 226 -56.61 17.49 -0.95
C MET A 226 -56.48 16.76 0.38
N PHE A 227 -55.27 16.55 0.89
CA PHE A 227 -55.06 15.92 2.20
C PHE A 227 -53.96 16.66 2.97
N ALA A 228 -54.30 17.81 3.52
CA ALA A 228 -53.51 18.50 4.54
C ALA A 228 -54.01 18.05 5.93
N PRO A 229 -53.33 17.12 6.61
CA PRO A 229 -53.65 16.78 7.99
C PRO A 229 -53.12 17.85 8.95
N ASP A 230 -53.92 18.21 9.97
CA ASP A 230 -53.75 19.35 10.90
C ASP A 230 -52.45 19.37 11.75
N TRP A 231 -51.51 18.46 11.53
CA TRP A 231 -50.24 18.39 12.27
C TRP A 231 -49.08 19.14 11.59
N LEU A 232 -49.30 19.77 10.43
CA LEU A 232 -48.24 20.47 9.68
C LEU A 232 -48.13 21.99 9.96
N GLU A 233 -48.93 22.57 10.85
CA GLU A 233 -48.89 24.01 11.18
C GLU A 233 -48.49 24.34 12.63
N ARG A 234 -47.46 23.70 13.20
CA ARG A 234 -46.87 24.18 14.48
C ARG A 234 -45.34 24.00 14.61
N PRO A 235 -44.50 24.76 13.89
CA PRO A 235 -43.06 24.78 14.15
C PRO A 235 -42.71 25.86 15.18
N GLY A 236 -43.36 25.85 16.35
CA GLY A 236 -43.17 26.90 17.38
C GLY A 236 -43.17 26.42 18.83
N GLU A 237 -43.84 25.32 19.16
CA GLU A 237 -44.04 24.93 20.57
C GLU A 237 -42.99 23.92 21.10
N LEU A 238 -42.29 23.17 20.23
CA LEU A 238 -41.26 22.20 20.64
C LEU A 238 -39.94 22.83 21.13
N TRP A 239 -39.68 24.10 20.79
CA TRP A 239 -38.47 24.82 21.21
C TRP A 239 -38.66 25.67 22.48
N ALA A 240 -39.89 25.78 22.99
CA ALA A 240 -40.18 26.46 24.26
C ALA A 240 -39.97 25.54 25.46
N GLU A 241 -40.41 24.27 25.39
CA GLU A 241 -40.23 23.28 26.46
C GLU A 241 -38.78 22.80 26.65
N ALA A 242 -37.94 22.87 25.61
CA ALA A 242 -36.53 22.52 25.70
C ALA A 242 -35.68 23.63 26.36
N ARG A 243 -36.12 24.89 26.30
CA ARG A 243 -35.35 26.04 26.84
C ARG A 243 -35.55 26.24 28.35
N GLU A 244 -36.71 25.85 28.88
CA GLU A 244 -36.96 25.83 30.33
C GLU A 244 -36.27 24.67 31.04
N ARG A 245 -35.99 23.56 30.35
CA ARG A 245 -35.32 22.39 30.93
C ARG A 245 -33.79 22.51 31.05
N PHE A 246 -33.20 23.53 30.41
CA PHE A 246 -31.75 23.79 30.41
C PHE A 246 -31.37 25.19 30.90
N SER A 247 -32.26 25.88 31.62
CA SER A 247 -31.88 27.08 32.36
C SER A 247 -31.33 26.68 33.74
N PRO A 248 -30.10 27.07 34.11
CA PRO A 248 -29.60 26.85 35.45
C PRO A 248 -30.41 27.68 36.46
N ASP A 249 -30.97 27.01 37.47
CA ASP A 249 -31.69 27.63 38.58
C ASP A 249 -30.73 28.48 39.45
N PRO A 250 -30.97 29.80 39.60
CA PRO A 250 -30.17 30.66 40.46
C PRO A 250 -30.73 30.63 41.89
N SER A 251 -30.83 29.47 42.54
CA SER A 251 -31.26 29.40 43.93
C SER A 251 -30.89 28.12 44.70
N THR A 252 -29.61 27.75 44.70
CA THR A 252 -29.06 26.97 45.83
C THR A 252 -27.75 27.62 46.29
N GLY A 253 -27.87 28.43 47.34
CA GLY A 253 -26.72 29.00 48.05
C GLY A 253 -25.95 27.90 48.76
N VAL A 254 -24.74 27.63 48.29
CA VAL A 254 -23.68 27.00 49.07
C VAL A 254 -22.56 28.02 49.13
N THR A 255 -22.44 28.70 50.27
CA THR A 255 -21.32 29.57 50.62
C THR A 255 -20.06 28.70 50.71
N LEU A 256 -19.21 28.78 49.68
CA LEU A 256 -17.84 28.31 49.75
C LEU A 256 -16.99 29.48 50.26
N ASP A 257 -16.54 29.39 51.51
CA ASP A 257 -15.53 30.31 52.03
C ASP A 257 -14.28 30.27 51.14
N PRO A 258 -13.66 31.42 50.84
CA PRO A 258 -12.41 31.45 50.08
C PRO A 258 -11.28 30.79 50.89
N PRO A 259 -10.42 29.97 50.26
CA PRO A 259 -9.37 29.26 50.97
C PRO A 259 -8.33 30.26 51.52
N GLN A 260 -8.04 30.17 52.81
CA GLN A 260 -6.97 30.95 53.43
C GLN A 260 -5.59 30.55 52.86
N PRO A 261 -4.65 31.50 52.70
CA PRO A 261 -3.29 31.20 52.30
C PRO A 261 -2.57 30.43 53.44
N PRO A 262 -1.74 29.42 53.11
CA PRO A 262 -1.05 28.62 54.12
C PRO A 262 0.06 29.44 54.83
N PRO A 263 0.33 29.16 56.12
CA PRO A 263 1.43 29.79 56.83
C PRO A 263 2.79 29.28 56.32
N ALA A 264 3.77 30.18 56.36
CA ALA A 264 5.14 29.89 55.99
C ALA A 264 5.83 28.94 56.99
N THR A 265 6.83 28.22 56.47
CA THR A 265 7.89 27.44 57.14
C THR A 265 7.53 26.05 57.69
N ALA A 266 8.10 25.02 57.08
CA ALA A 266 9.12 24.16 57.69
C ALA A 266 9.44 22.94 56.79
N GLU A 267 10.73 22.67 56.66
CA GLU A 267 11.33 21.55 55.92
C GLU A 267 10.78 20.17 56.34
N ARG A 268 10.60 19.29 55.36
CA ARG A 268 10.96 17.88 55.52
C ARG A 268 11.26 17.21 54.18
N ASP A 269 12.50 16.77 54.09
CA ASP A 269 13.08 15.92 53.06
C ASP A 269 12.89 14.46 53.49
N ASP A 270 12.31 13.62 52.61
CA ASP A 270 12.31 12.15 52.66
C ASP A 270 11.82 11.64 51.27
N GLY A 271 12.74 11.19 50.41
CA GLY A 271 12.45 10.77 49.02
C GLY A 271 11.81 9.37 48.87
N PRO A 272 11.80 8.73 47.67
CA PRO A 272 12.01 9.25 46.32
C PRO A 272 10.79 8.90 45.43
N THR A 273 9.87 9.84 45.21
CA THR A 273 8.91 9.71 44.09
C THR A 273 9.60 10.24 42.84
N ALA A 274 10.36 9.35 42.21
CA ALA A 274 10.84 9.53 40.85
C ALA A 274 9.63 9.61 39.91
N TRP A 275 9.04 10.80 39.79
CA TRP A 275 8.27 11.16 38.61
C TRP A 275 9.26 11.10 37.45
N ARG A 276 9.28 9.96 36.76
CA ARG A 276 9.95 9.82 35.47
C ARG A 276 9.51 11.02 34.65
N ARG A 277 10.46 11.92 34.34
CA ARG A 277 10.26 12.94 33.31
C ARG A 277 9.74 12.22 32.08
N LEU A 278 8.55 12.57 31.61
CA LEU A 278 8.06 12.14 30.31
C LEU A 278 9.09 12.58 29.26
N PRO A 279 9.75 11.68 28.52
CA PRO A 279 10.32 12.03 27.23
C PRO A 279 9.14 11.93 26.23
N THR A 280 8.76 12.93 25.45
CA THR A 280 9.55 13.83 24.62
C THR A 280 8.62 14.99 24.30
N LEU A 281 9.10 16.23 24.36
CA LEU A 281 8.37 17.35 23.77
C LEU A 281 8.13 17.03 22.29
N TYR A 282 6.87 16.93 21.85
CA TYR A 282 6.54 16.86 20.44
C TYR A 282 7.14 18.11 19.76
N GLN A 283 8.22 17.92 19.01
CA GLN A 283 8.81 18.98 18.21
C GLN A 283 8.14 18.95 16.85
N ALA A 284 7.58 20.09 16.43
CA ALA A 284 7.04 20.21 15.09
C ALA A 284 8.17 19.91 14.08
N PRO A 285 7.88 19.17 13.00
CA PRO A 285 8.89 18.89 11.98
C PRO A 285 9.40 20.20 11.40
N THR A 286 10.72 20.34 11.36
CA THR A 286 11.41 21.50 10.79
C THR A 286 12.23 21.08 9.57
N CYS A 287 12.23 21.90 8.52
CA CYS A 287 13.16 21.71 7.41
C CYS A 287 14.47 22.44 7.73
N PRO A 288 15.62 21.75 7.72
CA PRO A 288 16.91 22.39 7.98
C PRO A 288 17.49 23.12 6.75
N TRP A 289 16.80 23.08 5.61
CA TRP A 289 17.29 23.59 4.33
C TRP A 289 16.35 24.62 3.74
N GLU A 290 16.91 25.55 2.98
CA GLU A 290 16.15 26.47 2.13
C GLU A 290 15.63 25.74 0.88
N ASP A 291 14.56 26.26 0.29
CA ASP A 291 13.85 25.65 -0.85
C ASP A 291 14.82 25.29 -2.00
N ALA A 292 15.76 26.17 -2.35
CA ALA A 292 16.74 25.92 -3.40
C ALA A 292 17.69 24.75 -3.05
N GLN A 293 18.09 24.63 -1.79
CA GLN A 293 18.97 23.56 -1.31
C GLN A 293 18.24 22.21 -1.31
N VAL A 294 16.93 22.20 -1.05
CA VAL A 294 16.11 20.98 -1.12
C VAL A 294 16.17 20.38 -2.53
N PHE A 295 16.01 21.21 -3.57
CA PHE A 295 16.08 20.72 -4.96
C PHE A 295 17.48 20.25 -5.36
N GLU A 296 18.53 20.96 -4.96
CA GLU A 296 19.92 20.53 -5.22
C GLU A 296 20.21 19.16 -4.58
N ARG A 297 19.80 18.98 -3.32
CA ARG A 297 19.95 17.72 -2.59
C ARG A 297 19.09 16.60 -3.17
N TYR A 298 17.89 16.89 -3.63
CA TYR A 298 17.06 15.93 -4.35
C TYR A 298 17.74 15.44 -5.63
N HIS A 299 18.33 16.33 -6.43
CA HIS A 299 19.09 15.91 -7.62
C HIS A 299 20.29 15.05 -7.26
N ALA A 300 21.05 15.43 -6.23
CA ALA A 300 22.16 14.62 -5.73
C ALA A 300 21.70 13.24 -5.23
N LEU A 301 20.57 13.17 -4.52
CA LEU A 301 19.95 11.92 -4.08
C LEU A 301 19.60 11.05 -5.30
N GLY A 302 18.95 11.61 -6.33
CA GLY A 302 18.58 10.89 -7.54
C GLY A 302 19.78 10.29 -8.27
N ASP A 303 20.86 11.06 -8.46
CA ASP A 303 22.09 10.57 -9.10
C ASP A 303 22.73 9.42 -8.30
N ASN A 304 22.76 9.53 -6.97
CA ASN A 304 23.31 8.49 -6.12
C ASN A 304 22.43 7.24 -6.09
N TYR A 305 21.11 7.42 -6.05
CA TYR A 305 20.14 6.33 -6.17
C TYR A 305 20.37 5.52 -7.44
N VAL A 306 20.48 6.18 -8.60
CA VAL A 306 20.75 5.51 -9.88
C VAL A 306 22.07 4.73 -9.84
N ARG A 307 23.13 5.29 -9.24
CA ARG A 307 24.42 4.59 -9.10
C ARG A 307 24.31 3.35 -8.23
N ILE A 308 23.60 3.42 -7.10
CA ILE A 308 23.36 2.27 -6.21
C ILE A 308 22.60 1.19 -6.96
N LEU A 309 21.51 1.55 -7.63
CA LEU A 309 20.68 0.64 -8.42
C LEU A 309 21.51 -0.11 -9.48
N GLN A 310 22.29 0.63 -10.28
CA GLN A 310 23.16 0.04 -11.30
C GLN A 310 24.23 -0.87 -10.71
N ARG A 311 24.76 -0.55 -9.52
CA ARG A 311 25.73 -1.39 -8.83
C ARG A 311 25.10 -2.71 -8.37
N VAL A 312 23.96 -2.63 -7.67
CA VAL A 312 23.23 -3.80 -7.18
C VAL A 312 22.83 -4.72 -8.34
N GLU A 313 22.35 -4.17 -9.46
CA GLU A 313 21.99 -4.96 -10.63
C GLU A 313 23.20 -5.67 -11.25
N ARG A 314 24.35 -4.98 -11.34
CA ARG A 314 25.61 -5.58 -11.82
C ARG A 314 26.04 -6.73 -10.92
N SER A 315 26.02 -6.52 -9.60
CA SER A 315 26.38 -7.54 -8.62
C SER A 315 25.43 -8.74 -8.70
N ASN A 316 24.12 -8.54 -8.88
CA ASN A 316 23.18 -9.64 -9.06
C ASN A 316 23.53 -10.51 -10.29
N LYS A 317 23.88 -9.88 -11.42
CA LYS A 317 24.33 -10.59 -12.62
C LYS A 317 25.62 -11.37 -12.37
N LEU A 318 26.58 -10.78 -11.66
CA LEU A 318 27.83 -11.44 -11.28
C LEU A 318 27.58 -12.65 -10.37
N LEU A 319 26.70 -12.52 -9.38
CA LEU A 319 26.32 -13.62 -8.51
C LEU A 319 25.75 -14.80 -9.30
N GLY A 320 24.82 -14.52 -10.23
CA GLY A 320 24.26 -15.53 -11.12
C GLY A 320 25.32 -16.23 -11.97
N LYS A 321 26.27 -15.47 -12.52
CA LYS A 321 27.42 -16.01 -13.27
C LYS A 321 28.27 -16.94 -12.40
N TRP A 322 28.70 -16.49 -11.22
CA TRP A 322 29.56 -17.27 -10.33
C TRP A 322 28.88 -18.51 -9.76
N ARG A 323 27.56 -18.47 -9.48
CA ARG A 323 26.81 -19.68 -9.11
C ARG A 323 26.81 -20.72 -10.23
N ASN A 324 26.77 -20.30 -11.50
CA ASN A 324 26.86 -21.22 -12.62
C ASN A 324 28.26 -21.81 -12.77
N GLU A 325 29.31 -21.00 -12.61
CA GLU A 325 30.70 -21.49 -12.59
C GLU A 325 30.92 -22.49 -11.45
N LEU A 326 30.44 -22.19 -10.23
CA LEU A 326 30.54 -23.07 -9.06
C LEU A 326 29.92 -24.45 -9.32
N ARG A 327 28.77 -24.52 -10.00
CA ARG A 327 28.12 -25.80 -10.36
C ARG A 327 28.91 -26.64 -11.36
N GLN A 328 29.78 -26.01 -12.15
CA GLN A 328 30.60 -26.70 -13.16
C GLN A 328 31.94 -27.17 -12.60
N LEU A 329 32.34 -26.68 -11.43
CA LEU A 329 33.58 -27.10 -10.78
C LEU A 329 33.44 -28.54 -10.27
N THR A 330 34.34 -29.41 -10.71
CA THR A 330 34.38 -30.82 -10.32
C THR A 330 35.44 -31.11 -9.24
N SER A 331 36.40 -30.19 -9.01
CA SER A 331 37.39 -30.30 -7.94
C SER A 331 38.01 -28.93 -7.58
N GLY A 332 37.76 -28.46 -6.36
CA GLY A 332 38.36 -27.25 -5.79
C GLY A 332 37.93 -25.93 -6.44
N CYS A 333 38.03 -24.83 -5.72
CA CYS A 333 37.78 -23.49 -6.25
C CYS A 333 39.09 -22.75 -6.52
N ALA A 334 39.18 -22.11 -7.68
CA ALA A 334 40.35 -21.32 -8.04
C ALA A 334 40.43 -20.04 -7.20
N ALA A 335 41.63 -19.61 -6.81
CA ALA A 335 41.83 -18.38 -6.03
C ALA A 335 41.14 -17.13 -6.65
N PRO A 336 41.18 -16.89 -7.97
CA PRO A 336 40.47 -15.76 -8.58
C PRO A 336 38.95 -15.77 -8.37
N PHE A 337 38.34 -16.95 -8.23
CA PHE A 337 36.91 -17.08 -7.94
C PHE A 337 36.63 -16.60 -6.51
N ILE A 338 37.39 -17.10 -5.53
CA ILE A 338 37.23 -16.75 -4.11
C ILE A 338 37.50 -15.25 -3.91
N ASP A 339 38.61 -14.74 -4.46
CA ASP A 339 38.99 -13.34 -4.34
C ASP A 339 37.99 -12.42 -5.04
N GLY A 340 37.45 -12.84 -6.19
CA GLY A 340 36.37 -12.13 -6.87
C GLY A 340 35.12 -12.02 -6.01
N ASN A 341 34.63 -13.14 -5.45
CA ASN A 341 33.46 -13.14 -4.54
C ASN A 341 33.70 -12.23 -3.33
N ARG A 342 34.89 -12.29 -2.71
CA ARG A 342 35.24 -11.46 -1.55
C ARG A 342 35.26 -9.98 -1.89
N GLN A 343 35.90 -9.61 -3.01
CA GLN A 343 35.96 -8.23 -3.47
C GLN A 343 34.57 -7.67 -3.77
N GLU A 344 33.70 -8.47 -4.38
CA GLU A 344 32.34 -8.05 -4.70
C GLU A 344 31.48 -7.88 -3.43
N ALA A 345 31.63 -8.78 -2.46
CA ALA A 345 30.99 -8.66 -1.16
C ALA A 345 31.45 -7.40 -0.41
N GLU A 346 32.76 -7.12 -0.39
CA GLU A 346 33.28 -5.90 0.25
C GLU A 346 32.71 -4.62 -0.41
N GLN A 347 32.68 -4.57 -1.74
CA GLN A 347 32.16 -3.42 -2.47
C GLN A 347 30.66 -3.19 -2.25
N LEU A 348 29.86 -4.26 -2.14
CA LEU A 348 28.44 -4.15 -1.79
C LEU A 348 28.23 -3.68 -0.35
N GLY A 349 29.05 -4.16 0.59
CA GLY A 349 28.99 -3.76 2.00
C GLY A 349 29.33 -2.27 2.23
N GLN A 350 30.05 -1.66 1.31
CA GLN A 350 30.41 -0.24 1.35
C GLN A 350 29.35 0.70 0.74
N LEU A 351 28.25 0.17 0.19
CA LEU A 351 27.20 1.02 -0.40
C LEU A 351 26.51 1.89 0.67
N PRO A 352 26.43 3.22 0.50
CA PRO A 352 25.91 4.13 1.51
C PRO A 352 24.36 4.19 1.53
N ILE A 353 23.67 3.05 1.37
CA ILE A 353 22.21 2.99 1.20
C ILE A 353 21.48 3.62 2.39
N ALA A 354 21.90 3.28 3.62
CA ALA A 354 21.28 3.82 4.84
C ALA A 354 21.41 5.36 4.93
N ALA A 355 22.57 5.92 4.58
CA ALA A 355 22.78 7.36 4.60
C ALA A 355 21.85 8.08 3.62
N TRP A 356 21.60 7.51 2.45
CA TRP A 356 20.68 8.07 1.46
C TRP A 356 19.20 7.87 1.80
N MET A 357 18.85 6.80 2.53
CA MET A 357 17.50 6.65 3.11
C MET A 357 17.23 7.76 4.15
N ASP A 358 18.18 8.03 5.03
CA ASP A 358 18.03 9.11 6.01
C ASP A 358 17.90 10.48 5.33
N GLU A 359 18.65 10.70 4.24
CA GLU A 359 18.57 11.90 3.43
C GLU A 359 17.20 12.04 2.73
N SER A 360 16.68 10.95 2.13
CA SER A 360 15.37 10.97 1.45
C SER A 360 14.23 11.29 2.42
N ILE A 361 14.25 10.72 3.63
CA ILE A 361 13.26 11.01 4.68
C ILE A 361 13.28 12.49 5.07
N LYS A 362 14.48 13.07 5.26
CA LYS A 362 14.62 14.51 5.58
C LYS A 362 14.09 15.39 4.44
N LEU A 363 14.42 15.05 3.20
CA LEU A 363 13.94 15.77 2.03
C LEU A 363 12.41 15.67 1.90
N ASN A 364 11.82 14.52 2.20
CA ASN A 364 10.38 14.33 2.15
C ASN A 364 9.66 15.22 3.17
N ASN A 365 10.18 15.29 4.40
CA ASN A 365 9.68 16.22 5.42
C ASN A 365 9.77 17.68 4.98
N CYS A 366 10.88 18.06 4.32
CA CYS A 366 11.02 19.39 3.74
C CYS A 366 10.01 19.67 2.64
N ALA A 367 9.78 18.72 1.73
CA ALA A 367 8.77 18.84 0.67
C ALA A 367 7.37 19.08 1.24
N GLY A 368 6.96 18.33 2.27
CA GLY A 368 5.68 18.55 2.95
C GLY A 368 5.54 19.95 3.57
N LEU A 369 6.63 20.50 4.13
CA LEU A 369 6.63 21.88 4.66
C LEU A 369 6.57 22.94 3.55
N LEU A 370 7.22 22.69 2.40
CA LEU A 370 7.12 23.55 1.21
C LEU A 370 5.68 23.61 0.70
N ILE A 371 5.03 22.46 0.56
CA ILE A 371 3.63 22.37 0.10
C ILE A 371 2.71 23.16 1.04
N LYS A 372 2.84 22.96 2.36
CA LYS A 372 2.05 23.71 3.36
C LYS A 372 2.24 25.22 3.26
N ARG A 373 3.47 25.69 3.01
CA ARG A 373 3.77 27.11 2.83
C ARG A 373 3.12 27.65 1.55
N LEU A 374 3.29 26.96 0.43
CA LEU A 374 2.76 27.37 -0.87
C LEU A 374 1.23 27.37 -0.90
N ASP A 375 0.57 26.36 -0.31
CA ASP A 375 -0.88 26.33 -0.19
C ASP A 375 -1.41 27.48 0.67
N LYS A 376 -0.69 27.88 1.72
CA LYS A 376 -1.04 29.06 2.52
C LYS A 376 -0.93 30.35 1.70
N GLU A 377 0.16 30.52 0.95
CA GLU A 377 0.36 31.70 0.08
C GLU A 377 -0.70 31.77 -1.02
N LEU A 378 -1.03 30.63 -1.64
CA LEU A 378 -2.06 30.53 -2.66
C LEU A 378 -3.43 30.99 -2.14
N ASN A 379 -3.77 30.65 -0.91
CA ASN A 379 -5.02 31.06 -0.27
C ASN A 379 -5.05 32.55 0.14
N GLN A 380 -3.90 33.20 0.25
CA GLN A 380 -3.77 34.61 0.66
C GLN A 380 -3.67 35.57 -0.52
N GLU A 381 -3.28 35.07 -1.69
CA GLU A 381 -3.03 35.88 -2.88
C GLU A 381 -4.29 36.08 -3.73
N SER A 382 -4.49 37.28 -4.25
CA SER A 382 -5.65 37.61 -5.11
C SER A 382 -5.25 38.01 -6.52
N ARG A 383 -3.94 38.13 -6.80
CA ARG A 383 -3.41 38.54 -8.10
C ARG A 383 -3.27 37.34 -9.05
N PRO A 384 -3.98 37.32 -10.19
CA PRO A 384 -4.02 36.15 -11.07
C PRO A 384 -2.66 35.63 -11.57
N ILE A 385 -1.72 36.54 -11.87
CA ILE A 385 -0.38 36.16 -12.34
C ILE A 385 0.42 35.44 -11.26
N ILE A 386 0.31 35.89 -10.00
CA ILE A 386 1.03 35.29 -8.88
C ILE A 386 0.40 33.94 -8.53
N LEU A 387 -0.93 33.85 -8.55
CA LEU A 387 -1.65 32.57 -8.37
C LEU A 387 -1.18 31.50 -9.36
N GLN A 388 -1.09 31.81 -10.65
CA GLN A 388 -0.61 30.84 -11.64
C GLN A 388 0.81 30.35 -11.37
N ARG A 389 1.68 31.25 -10.90
CA ARG A 389 3.05 30.88 -10.50
C ARG A 389 3.04 29.98 -9.26
N LEU A 390 2.30 30.36 -8.22
CA LEU A 390 2.19 29.60 -6.98
C LEU A 390 1.60 28.20 -7.20
N VAL A 391 0.57 28.06 -8.05
CA VAL A 391 0.03 26.75 -8.43
C VAL A 391 1.12 25.86 -9.04
N ARG A 392 1.90 26.40 -9.98
CA ARG A 392 2.99 25.64 -10.61
C ARG A 392 4.07 25.24 -9.61
N GLU A 393 4.40 26.11 -8.66
CA GLU A 393 5.37 25.81 -7.60
C GLU A 393 4.82 24.76 -6.62
N ALA A 394 3.54 24.81 -6.26
CA ALA A 394 2.88 23.82 -5.41
C ALA A 394 2.83 22.43 -6.08
N ASP A 395 2.44 22.37 -7.36
CA ASP A 395 2.44 21.12 -8.12
C ASP A 395 3.84 20.53 -8.24
N ARG A 396 4.86 21.39 -8.44
CA ARG A 396 6.26 20.95 -8.43
C ARG A 396 6.67 20.36 -7.08
N ALA A 397 6.23 20.96 -5.97
CA ALA A 397 6.52 20.46 -4.63
C ALA A 397 5.81 19.14 -4.31
N ARG A 398 4.56 18.95 -4.78
CA ARG A 398 3.83 17.67 -4.68
C ARG A 398 4.49 16.55 -5.48
N ASN A 399 4.92 16.85 -6.70
CA ASN A 399 5.67 15.88 -7.51
C ASN A 399 6.98 15.48 -6.82
N LEU A 400 7.69 16.46 -6.23
CA LEU A 400 8.90 16.20 -5.45
C LEU A 400 8.63 15.26 -4.26
N GLU A 401 7.55 15.46 -3.50
CA GLU A 401 7.16 14.60 -2.37
C GLU A 401 6.83 13.17 -2.85
N SER A 402 6.12 13.04 -3.97
CA SER A 402 5.83 11.73 -4.59
C SER A 402 7.12 11.00 -4.96
N ASP A 403 8.02 11.66 -5.71
CA ASP A 403 9.28 11.07 -6.14
C ASP A 403 10.15 10.64 -4.96
N LEU A 404 10.22 11.45 -3.91
CA LEU A 404 10.99 11.15 -2.70
C LEU A 404 10.44 9.94 -1.94
N THR A 405 9.12 9.77 -1.93
CA THR A 405 8.45 8.61 -1.33
C THR A 405 8.82 7.33 -2.10
N ASP A 406 8.80 7.38 -3.44
CA ASP A 406 9.17 6.24 -4.27
C ASP A 406 10.67 5.89 -4.14
N ILE A 407 11.55 6.91 -4.13
CA ILE A 407 12.99 6.71 -3.89
C ILE A 407 13.26 6.09 -2.51
N ALA A 408 12.55 6.54 -1.46
CA ALA A 408 12.71 6.00 -0.11
C ALA A 408 12.34 4.50 -0.06
N ARG A 409 11.20 4.14 -0.67
CA ARG A 409 10.74 2.75 -0.80
C ARG A 409 11.77 1.90 -1.54
N ASP A 410 12.29 2.41 -2.66
CA ASP A 410 13.29 1.70 -3.45
C ASP A 410 14.62 1.52 -2.72
N LEU A 411 15.10 2.53 -1.99
CA LEU A 411 16.32 2.40 -1.19
C LEU A 411 16.16 1.34 -0.08
N ALA A 412 14.97 1.24 0.52
CA ALA A 412 14.67 0.20 1.48
C ALA A 412 14.70 -1.21 0.84
N TYR A 413 14.15 -1.35 -0.37
CA TYR A 413 14.29 -2.57 -1.16
C TYR A 413 15.76 -2.88 -1.49
N LEU A 414 16.51 -1.91 -1.98
CA LEU A 414 17.93 -2.07 -2.34
C LEU A 414 18.79 -2.46 -1.14
N ARG A 415 18.48 -1.98 0.06
CA ARG A 415 19.14 -2.41 1.31
C ARG A 415 18.97 -3.91 1.53
N ASN A 416 17.72 -4.40 1.47
CA ASN A 416 17.42 -5.82 1.66
C ASN A 416 18.05 -6.66 0.55
N LYS A 417 18.00 -6.20 -0.71
CA LYS A 417 18.61 -6.86 -1.85
C LYS A 417 20.13 -6.98 -1.69
N THR A 418 20.78 -5.90 -1.26
CA THR A 418 22.23 -5.86 -1.04
C THR A 418 22.64 -6.87 0.02
N ALA A 419 21.91 -6.96 1.14
CA ALA A 419 22.18 -7.96 2.17
C ALA A 419 22.13 -9.40 1.63
N ARG A 420 21.11 -9.74 0.83
CA ARG A 420 21.00 -11.09 0.25
C ARG A 420 22.07 -11.38 -0.80
N LEU A 421 22.50 -10.36 -1.54
CA LEU A 421 23.63 -10.52 -2.47
C LEU A 421 24.93 -10.79 -1.71
N LEU A 422 25.18 -10.08 -0.60
CA LEU A 422 26.31 -10.34 0.28
C LEU A 422 26.32 -11.78 0.76
N ASP A 423 25.17 -12.26 1.27
CA ASP A 423 25.02 -13.65 1.71
C ASP A 423 25.32 -14.63 0.56
N GLY A 424 24.78 -14.38 -0.63
CA GLY A 424 25.01 -15.25 -1.79
C GLY A 424 26.47 -15.30 -2.26
N PHE A 425 27.21 -14.19 -2.19
CA PHE A 425 28.64 -14.18 -2.49
C PHE A 425 29.44 -14.90 -1.40
N GLN A 426 29.03 -14.75 -0.14
CA GLN A 426 29.65 -15.46 0.98
C GLN A 426 29.40 -16.97 0.91
N GLU A 427 28.18 -17.40 0.57
CA GLU A 427 27.82 -18.81 0.34
C GLU A 427 28.70 -19.45 -0.74
N ASN A 428 29.01 -18.73 -1.82
CA ASN A 428 29.91 -19.22 -2.87
C ASN A 428 31.32 -19.48 -2.33
N ILE A 429 31.81 -18.65 -1.41
CA ILE A 429 33.12 -18.79 -0.77
C ILE A 429 33.11 -19.99 0.19
N GLU A 430 32.07 -20.09 1.02
CA GLU A 430 31.91 -21.17 2.00
C GLU A 430 31.76 -22.54 1.33
N ALA A 431 31.07 -22.61 0.18
CA ALA A 431 30.98 -23.82 -0.63
C ALA A 431 32.35 -24.33 -1.10
N CYS A 432 33.36 -23.46 -1.13
CA CYS A 432 34.74 -23.80 -1.45
C CYS A 432 35.59 -24.17 -0.23
N GLY A 433 35.04 -24.15 0.98
CA GLY A 433 35.73 -24.46 2.24
C GLY A 433 36.60 -23.31 2.79
N HIS A 434 36.30 -22.07 2.41
CA HIS A 434 36.95 -20.84 2.87
C HIS A 434 35.94 -19.90 3.52
#